data_AF-A0A218XUI8-F1
#
_entry.id   AF-A0A218XUI8-F1
#
_cell.length_a   1.000
_cell.length_b   1.000
_cell.length_c   1.000
_cell.angle_alpha   90.00
_cell.angle_beta   90.00
_cell.angle_gamma   90.00
#
_symmetry.space_group_name_H-M   'P 1'
#
loop_
_entity.id
_entity.type
_entity.pdbx_description
1 polymer ?
#
loop_
_entity_poly.entity_id
_entity_poly.type
_entity_poly.pdbx_seq_one_letter_code
_entity_poly.pdbx_strand_id
1 'polypeptide(L)'
;MKHRNGKKISARWIPVFCASFFLFGILFSNRMWAPAESNGQLLSRARHEQELKMVSEDCDTKKKPSKEVDVTDQVHKTHEAIQSLDKTIATLQMELAAARSSRELGSSADGSSAIDGVDGKPRKKVFMVIGINTAFSSRKRREKLLQLEREKGIIIRFMIGHSATSNSILDRAIDSEDAQHKDFLRLEHVEGYHELSAKTKTFFSTAVAMWDADFYIKVDDDVHVNLGMLGTTLARHRSKPRVYVGCMKSGPVLSQKNVKYHEPEYWKFGQEGNKYFRHATGQIYAISRDLATYISINQPILHKYANEDVSLGSWFIGLEVEHIDDRNMCCGTPPDCEWKAQAGNVCIASFDWSCSGICKSVEKIKDVHARCGEGDAAVWDALF
;
A
#
# COMPACT_ATOMS: atom_id res chain seq x y z
N MET A 1 51.66 41.28 8.13
CA MET A 1 50.31 41.40 7.50
C MET A 1 49.55 40.12 7.81
N LYS A 2 48.39 40.04 8.47
CA LYS A 2 47.26 40.95 8.70
C LYS A 2 46.67 40.66 10.09
N HIS A 3 46.37 41.69 10.87
CA HIS A 3 45.45 41.60 12.01
C HIS A 3 44.01 41.35 11.50
N ARG A 4 43.31 40.33 12.03
CA ARG A 4 41.85 40.25 11.95
C ARG A 4 41.28 40.68 13.30
N ASN A 5 40.81 41.92 13.36
CA ASN A 5 39.99 42.45 14.45
C ASN A 5 38.64 41.73 14.48
N GLY A 6 38.43 40.85 15.46
CA GLY A 6 37.10 40.36 15.81
C GLY A 6 36.43 41.38 16.75
N LYS A 7 35.53 42.22 16.21
CA LYS A 7 34.63 43.02 17.06
C LYS A 7 33.71 42.05 17.82
N LYS A 8 33.89 41.93 19.14
CA LYS A 8 32.99 41.20 20.02
C LYS A 8 31.69 42.00 20.17
N ILE A 9 30.58 41.42 19.77
CA ILE A 9 29.24 42.01 19.97
C ILE A 9 28.94 41.94 21.48
N SER A 10 28.65 43.09 22.09
CA SER A 10 28.35 43.19 23.53
C SER A 10 27.05 42.46 23.86
N ALA A 11 27.06 41.66 24.93
CA ALA A 11 25.94 40.83 25.39
C ALA A 11 24.64 41.64 25.66
N ARG A 12 24.73 42.96 25.80
CA ARG A 12 23.58 43.87 25.91
C ARG A 12 22.72 43.95 24.63
N TRP A 13 23.26 43.54 23.48
CA TRP A 13 22.53 43.53 22.21
C TRP A 13 21.76 42.23 21.95
N ILE A 14 22.03 41.17 22.72
CA ILE A 14 21.36 39.87 22.59
C ILE A 14 19.83 39.99 22.71
N PRO A 15 19.24 40.68 23.71
CA PRO A 15 17.78 40.79 23.80
C PRO A 15 17.17 41.58 22.63
N VAL A 16 17.90 42.56 22.09
CA VAL A 16 17.45 43.35 20.92
C VAL A 16 17.43 42.47 19.66
N PHE A 17 18.48 41.68 19.44
CA PHE A 17 18.50 40.72 18.33
C PHE A 17 17.41 39.66 18.49
N CYS A 18 17.22 39.09 19.69
CA CYS A 18 16.15 38.11 19.93
C CYS A 18 14.76 38.69 19.70
N ALA A 19 14.47 39.92 20.14
CA ALA A 19 13.19 40.57 19.88
C ALA A 19 12.99 40.87 18.39
N SER A 20 14.04 41.27 17.66
CA SER A 20 13.96 41.48 16.21
C SER A 20 13.72 40.17 15.44
N PHE A 21 14.33 39.06 15.85
CA PHE A 21 14.11 37.74 15.25
C PHE A 21 12.72 37.20 15.57
N PHE A 22 12.19 37.49 16.76
CA PHE A 22 10.83 37.10 17.14
C PHE A 22 9.78 37.90 16.34
N LEU A 23 9.97 39.21 16.16
CA LEU A 23 9.10 40.05 15.32
C LEU A 23 9.22 39.71 13.83
N PHE A 24 10.43 39.40 13.33
CA PHE A 24 10.62 38.86 11.98
C PHE A 24 9.97 37.48 11.82
N GLY A 25 10.04 36.64 12.85
CA GLY A 25 9.41 35.32 12.89
C GLY A 25 7.89 35.40 12.85
N ILE A 26 7.27 36.39 13.51
CA ILE A 26 5.83 36.64 13.43
C ILE A 26 5.43 37.18 12.05
N LEU A 27 6.23 38.07 11.44
CA LEU A 27 5.99 38.59 10.09
C LEU A 27 6.18 37.51 9.00
N PHE A 28 7.10 36.57 9.18
CA PHE A 28 7.26 35.41 8.28
C PHE A 28 6.21 34.33 8.52
N SER A 29 5.82 34.06 9.78
CA SER A 29 4.78 33.07 10.09
C SER A 29 3.40 33.53 9.65
N ASN A 30 3.08 34.83 9.77
CA ASN A 30 1.82 35.40 9.26
C ASN A 30 1.82 35.61 7.74
N ARG A 31 2.97 35.50 7.06
CA ARG A 31 3.07 35.58 5.58
C ARG A 31 3.22 34.20 4.91
N MET A 32 3.65 33.18 5.65
CA MET A 32 3.72 31.80 5.17
C MET A 32 2.46 30.97 5.44
N TRP A 33 1.49 31.52 6.19
CA TRP A 33 0.16 30.95 6.34
C TRP A 33 -0.91 31.86 5.70
N ALA A 34 -0.70 32.17 4.43
CA ALA A 34 -1.79 32.39 3.50
C ALA A 34 -1.80 31.16 2.57
N PRO A 35 -2.93 30.45 2.41
CA PRO A 35 -2.99 29.31 1.49
C PRO A 35 -2.68 29.82 0.08
N ALA A 36 -1.70 29.19 -0.58
CA ALA A 36 -1.56 29.30 -2.02
C ALA A 36 -2.73 28.53 -2.66
N GLU A 37 -3.89 29.18 -2.77
CA GLU A 37 -4.96 28.75 -3.67
C GLU A 37 -4.48 28.99 -5.11
N SER A 38 -3.87 27.97 -5.73
CA SER A 38 -3.60 27.98 -7.16
C SER A 38 -3.43 26.57 -7.70
N ASN A 39 -4.38 26.20 -8.56
CA ASN A 39 -4.42 25.10 -9.55
C ASN A 39 -5.53 24.05 -9.39
N GLY A 40 -6.23 23.97 -8.25
CA GLY A 40 -7.52 23.26 -8.15
C GLY A 40 -8.73 24.14 -8.51
N GLN A 41 -8.61 25.45 -8.30
CA GLN A 41 -9.69 26.41 -8.51
C GLN A 41 -9.92 26.80 -9.97
N LEU A 42 -8.96 26.69 -10.91
CA LEU A 42 -9.23 27.05 -12.31
C LEU A 42 -10.15 26.03 -13.02
N LEU A 43 -9.96 24.74 -12.73
CA LEU A 43 -10.86 23.67 -13.21
C LEU A 43 -12.20 23.67 -12.47
N SER A 44 -12.21 23.97 -11.17
CA SER A 44 -13.43 24.13 -10.38
C SER A 44 -14.22 25.38 -10.77
N ARG A 45 -13.57 26.52 -11.04
CA ARG A 45 -14.23 27.79 -11.40
C ARG A 45 -14.73 27.79 -12.84
N ALA A 46 -14.06 27.09 -13.77
CA ALA A 46 -14.63 26.84 -15.10
C ALA A 46 -15.90 25.95 -15.01
N ARG A 47 -15.89 24.94 -14.12
CA ARG A 47 -17.04 24.05 -13.89
C ARG A 47 -18.17 24.73 -13.11
N HIS A 48 -17.85 25.57 -12.13
CA HIS A 48 -18.81 26.36 -11.36
C HIS A 48 -19.32 27.58 -12.13
N GLU A 49 -18.56 28.19 -13.04
CA GLU A 49 -19.11 29.19 -13.97
C GLU A 49 -20.02 28.54 -15.02
N GLN A 50 -19.80 27.28 -15.38
CA GLN A 50 -20.74 26.50 -16.20
C GLN A 50 -22.00 26.08 -15.42
N GLU A 51 -21.87 25.66 -14.15
CA GLU A 51 -23.02 25.35 -13.29
C GLU A 51 -23.80 26.60 -12.86
N LEU A 52 -23.14 27.71 -12.53
CA LEU A 52 -23.80 28.98 -12.21
C LEU A 52 -24.38 29.66 -13.45
N LYS A 53 -23.82 29.46 -14.66
CA LYS A 53 -24.51 29.86 -15.90
C LYS A 53 -25.74 29.00 -16.20
N MET A 54 -25.74 27.72 -15.81
CA MET A 54 -26.93 26.86 -15.93
C MET A 54 -27.96 27.09 -14.83
N VAL A 55 -27.59 27.69 -13.69
CA VAL A 55 -28.46 27.85 -12.51
C VAL A 55 -28.86 29.32 -12.24
N SER A 56 -28.24 30.31 -12.89
CA SER A 56 -28.54 31.75 -12.69
C SER A 56 -29.51 32.35 -13.73
N GLU A 57 -29.98 31.62 -14.73
CA GLU A 57 -30.92 32.16 -15.73
C GLU A 57 -32.40 32.08 -15.34
N ASP A 58 -32.71 31.65 -14.11
CA ASP A 58 -34.10 31.44 -13.68
C ASP A 58 -34.41 32.09 -12.32
N CYS A 59 -34.22 33.42 -12.22
CA CYS A 59 -34.93 34.29 -11.26
C CYS A 59 -34.53 35.76 -11.42
N ASP A 60 -35.06 36.46 -12.45
CA ASP A 60 -35.56 37.84 -12.32
C ASP A 60 -35.98 38.39 -13.68
N THR A 61 -37.25 38.24 -14.06
CA THR A 61 -37.97 39.28 -14.80
C THR A 61 -39.46 39.28 -14.47
N LYS A 62 -39.97 40.50 -14.39
CA LYS A 62 -41.26 40.91 -13.84
C LYS A 62 -42.47 40.28 -14.58
N LYS A 63 -43.49 39.90 -13.79
CA LYS A 63 -44.83 39.47 -14.21
C LYS A 63 -45.48 40.39 -15.28
N LYS A 64 -46.02 39.78 -16.35
CA LYS A 64 -47.40 39.95 -16.89
C LYS A 64 -47.66 39.00 -18.10
N PRO A 65 -48.92 38.71 -18.50
CA PRO A 65 -49.52 37.38 -18.36
C PRO A 65 -49.49 36.46 -19.59
N SER A 66 -49.64 35.16 -19.31
CA SER A 66 -50.21 34.07 -20.13
C SER A 66 -49.64 33.83 -21.54
N LYS A 67 -48.70 32.87 -21.61
CA LYS A 67 -48.69 31.81 -22.64
C LYS A 67 -48.39 30.50 -21.91
N GLU A 68 -49.24 29.49 -22.11
CA GLU A 68 -49.00 28.12 -21.62
C GLU A 68 -47.61 27.68 -22.08
N VAL A 69 -46.71 27.46 -21.11
CA VAL A 69 -45.45 26.77 -21.35
C VAL A 69 -45.82 25.31 -21.52
N ASP A 70 -45.59 24.79 -22.71
CA ASP A 70 -45.98 23.44 -23.09
C ASP A 70 -45.14 22.41 -22.31
N VAL A 71 -45.72 21.92 -21.22
CA VAL A 71 -45.15 20.90 -20.32
C VAL A 71 -44.72 19.67 -21.13
N THR A 72 -45.34 19.41 -22.28
CA THR A 72 -45.00 18.27 -23.14
C THR A 72 -43.64 18.41 -23.82
N ASP A 73 -43.22 19.63 -24.21
CA ASP A 73 -41.93 19.89 -24.87
C ASP A 73 -40.74 19.72 -23.89
N GLN A 74 -40.92 20.13 -22.63
CA GLN A 74 -39.90 19.98 -21.59
C GLN A 74 -39.73 18.51 -21.15
N VAL A 75 -40.83 17.75 -21.11
CA VAL A 75 -40.79 16.30 -20.90
C VAL A 75 -40.09 15.61 -22.08
N HIS A 76 -40.34 16.03 -23.32
CA HIS A 76 -39.67 15.50 -24.50
C HIS A 76 -38.15 15.71 -24.45
N LYS A 77 -37.68 16.93 -24.15
CA LYS A 77 -36.24 17.23 -24.01
C LYS A 77 -35.56 16.41 -22.92
N THR A 78 -36.26 16.16 -21.81
CA THR A 78 -35.74 15.32 -20.72
C THR A 78 -35.63 13.86 -21.17
N HIS A 79 -36.61 13.38 -21.92
CA HIS A 79 -36.61 12.02 -22.45
C HIS A 79 -35.51 11.81 -23.50
N GLU A 80 -35.24 12.80 -24.36
CA GLU A 80 -34.13 12.79 -25.31
C GLU A 80 -32.75 12.77 -24.60
N ALA A 81 -32.59 13.51 -23.51
CA ALA A 81 -31.36 13.50 -22.72
C ALA A 81 -31.12 12.13 -22.06
N ILE A 82 -32.17 11.49 -21.54
CA ILE A 82 -32.10 10.14 -20.96
C ILE A 82 -31.73 9.12 -22.04
N GLN A 83 -32.37 9.16 -23.22
CA GLN A 83 -32.04 8.27 -24.33
C GLN A 83 -30.60 8.44 -24.83
N SER A 84 -30.10 9.68 -24.86
CA SER A 84 -28.70 9.97 -25.20
C SER A 84 -27.72 9.36 -24.19
N LEU A 85 -28.05 9.44 -22.90
CA LEU A 85 -27.25 8.85 -21.83
C LEU A 85 -27.26 7.32 -21.89
N ASP A 86 -28.42 6.70 -22.09
CA ASP A 86 -28.56 5.25 -22.26
C ASP A 86 -27.75 4.75 -23.47
N LYS A 87 -27.77 5.51 -24.58
CA LYS A 87 -26.94 5.20 -25.75
C LYS A 87 -25.45 5.27 -25.44
N THR A 88 -25.03 6.26 -24.65
CA THR A 88 -23.63 6.42 -24.21
C THR A 88 -23.20 5.27 -23.32
N ILE A 89 -24.05 4.85 -22.38
CA ILE A 89 -23.81 3.70 -21.50
C ILE A 89 -23.69 2.42 -22.34
N ALA A 90 -24.59 2.21 -23.31
CA ALA A 90 -24.55 1.05 -24.18
C ALA A 90 -23.27 1.01 -25.03
N THR A 91 -22.81 2.14 -25.57
CA THR A 91 -21.52 2.22 -26.28
C THR A 91 -20.34 1.90 -25.37
N LEU A 92 -20.31 2.45 -24.16
CA LEU A 92 -19.25 2.14 -23.19
C LEU A 92 -19.27 0.66 -22.76
N GLN A 93 -20.45 0.06 -22.63
CA GLN A 93 -20.58 -1.37 -22.35
C GLN A 93 -20.10 -2.23 -23.53
N MET A 94 -20.39 -1.84 -24.78
CA MET A 94 -19.87 -2.51 -25.97
C MET A 94 -18.35 -2.37 -26.09
N GLU A 95 -17.80 -1.19 -25.83
CA GLU A 95 -16.34 -0.97 -25.82
C GLU A 95 -15.66 -1.78 -24.71
N LEU A 96 -16.25 -1.85 -23.52
CA LEU A 96 -15.77 -2.70 -22.42
C LEU A 96 -15.83 -4.19 -22.79
N ALA A 97 -16.91 -4.63 -23.45
CA ALA A 97 -17.06 -6.00 -23.91
C ALA A 97 -16.06 -6.35 -25.04
N ALA A 98 -15.80 -5.42 -25.97
CA ALA A 98 -14.80 -5.57 -27.03
C ALA A 98 -13.35 -5.56 -26.49
N ALA A 99 -13.07 -4.75 -25.47
CA ALA A 99 -11.78 -4.77 -24.76
C ALA A 99 -11.58 -6.08 -23.98
N ARG A 100 -12.65 -6.70 -23.49
CA ARG A 100 -12.62 -8.03 -22.86
C ARG A 100 -12.48 -9.14 -23.88
N SER A 101 -13.23 -9.10 -24.99
CA SER A 101 -13.16 -10.13 -26.03
C SER A 101 -11.86 -10.10 -26.81
N SER A 102 -11.23 -8.93 -27.01
CA SER A 102 -9.89 -8.85 -27.60
C SER A 102 -8.80 -9.47 -26.70
N ARG A 103 -9.00 -9.52 -25.38
CA ARG A 103 -8.16 -10.31 -24.46
C ARG A 103 -8.45 -11.82 -24.53
N GLU A 104 -9.69 -12.20 -24.80
CA GLU A 104 -10.09 -13.62 -24.89
C GLU A 104 -9.78 -14.27 -26.26
N LEU A 105 -9.86 -13.53 -27.37
CA LEU A 105 -9.61 -14.07 -28.72
C LEU A 105 -8.12 -14.34 -29.00
N GLY A 106 -7.21 -13.76 -28.21
CA GLY A 106 -5.78 -14.13 -28.19
C GLY A 106 -5.47 -15.39 -27.37
N SER A 107 -6.45 -15.93 -26.63
CA SER A 107 -6.27 -17.01 -25.64
C SER A 107 -6.95 -18.33 -26.02
N SER A 108 -7.34 -18.50 -27.29
CA SER A 108 -8.07 -19.69 -27.75
C SER A 108 -7.15 -20.78 -28.34
N ALA A 109 -6.18 -21.24 -27.55
CA ALA A 109 -5.59 -22.58 -27.63
C ALA A 109 -4.76 -22.82 -26.36
N ASP A 110 -5.17 -23.80 -25.56
CA ASP A 110 -4.64 -24.25 -24.27
C ASP A 110 -4.94 -23.41 -23.02
N GLY A 111 -5.67 -24.06 -22.10
CA GLY A 111 -6.08 -23.53 -20.81
C GLY A 111 -4.92 -23.35 -19.85
N SER A 112 -4.41 -22.12 -19.79
CA SER A 112 -3.82 -21.54 -18.59
C SER A 112 -3.92 -20.03 -18.70
N SER A 113 -4.67 -19.40 -17.80
CA SER A 113 -4.82 -17.94 -17.73
C SER A 113 -3.50 -17.30 -17.30
N ALA A 114 -2.52 -17.27 -18.20
CA ALA A 114 -1.31 -16.51 -18.02
C ALA A 114 -1.65 -15.04 -18.30
N ILE A 115 -1.70 -14.22 -17.25
CA ILE A 115 -1.45 -12.79 -17.44
C ILE A 115 -0.06 -12.71 -18.07
N ASP A 116 0.02 -12.28 -19.33
CA ASP A 116 1.30 -12.08 -19.99
C ASP A 116 2.14 -11.09 -19.18
N GLY A 117 3.44 -11.39 -19.04
CA GLY A 117 4.37 -10.47 -18.39
C GLY A 117 4.47 -9.15 -19.15
N VAL A 118 5.07 -8.15 -18.52
CA VAL A 118 5.25 -6.78 -19.06
C VAL A 118 5.83 -6.74 -20.51
N ASP A 119 6.51 -7.81 -20.95
CA ASP A 119 7.12 -7.94 -22.28
C ASP A 119 6.58 -9.10 -23.15
N GLY A 120 5.42 -9.69 -22.82
CA GLY A 120 4.87 -10.86 -23.57
C GLY A 120 5.69 -12.15 -23.41
N LYS A 121 6.65 -12.18 -22.48
CA LYS A 121 7.37 -13.38 -22.09
C LYS A 121 6.61 -14.11 -20.97
N PRO A 122 6.62 -15.46 -20.97
CA PRO A 122 6.03 -16.22 -19.89
C PRO A 122 6.73 -15.86 -18.56
N ARG A 123 5.92 -15.50 -17.55
CA ARG A 123 6.40 -15.19 -16.20
C ARG A 123 7.07 -16.43 -15.59
N LYS A 124 8.18 -16.22 -14.87
CA LYS A 124 8.86 -17.31 -14.17
C LYS A 124 7.93 -17.88 -13.10
N LYS A 125 7.63 -19.18 -13.20
CA LYS A 125 6.88 -19.90 -12.18
C LYS A 125 7.74 -20.13 -10.94
N VAL A 126 7.23 -19.73 -9.78
CA VAL A 126 7.93 -19.83 -8.49
C VAL A 126 6.96 -20.27 -7.40
N PHE A 127 7.48 -20.72 -6.27
CA PHE A 127 6.65 -21.14 -5.15
C PHE A 127 6.06 -19.93 -4.43
N MET A 128 6.92 -18.98 -4.02
CA MET A 128 6.45 -17.79 -3.34
C MET A 128 7.31 -16.55 -3.60
N VAL A 129 6.67 -15.38 -3.56
CA VAL A 129 7.31 -14.07 -3.66
C VAL A 129 7.11 -13.32 -2.34
N ILE A 130 8.20 -12.93 -1.70
CA ILE A 130 8.23 -12.19 -0.43
C ILE A 130 8.70 -10.76 -0.71
N GLY A 131 7.79 -9.81 -0.51
CA GLY A 131 8.08 -8.39 -0.49
C GLY A 131 8.38 -7.93 0.93
N ILE A 132 9.63 -7.52 1.17
CA ILE A 132 10.02 -6.89 2.43
C ILE A 132 9.75 -5.39 2.33
N ASN A 133 8.83 -4.89 3.15
CA ASN A 133 8.48 -3.49 3.21
C ASN A 133 9.58 -2.74 3.97
N THR A 134 10.45 -2.09 3.22
CA THR A 134 11.56 -1.29 3.75
C THR A 134 11.42 0.15 3.29
N ALA A 135 11.89 1.08 4.11
CA ALA A 135 12.24 2.43 3.67
C ALA A 135 13.73 2.47 3.26
N PHE A 136 14.29 3.66 3.07
CA PHE A 136 15.64 3.93 2.56
C PHE A 136 16.84 3.41 3.42
N SER A 137 16.66 2.38 4.27
CA SER A 137 17.74 1.86 5.12
C SER A 137 17.54 0.42 5.59
N SER A 138 18.05 -0.56 4.83
CA SER A 138 18.36 -1.88 5.40
C SER A 138 19.53 -2.55 4.65
N ARG A 139 20.73 -2.50 5.26
CA ARG A 139 21.96 -3.08 4.69
C ARG A 139 22.34 -4.37 5.42
N LYS A 140 22.35 -5.50 4.69
CA LYS A 140 23.21 -6.72 4.82
C LYS A 140 22.46 -8.06 4.81
N ARG A 141 23.15 -9.04 4.17
CA ARG A 141 22.87 -10.49 3.91
C ARG A 141 22.06 -10.79 2.65
N ARG A 142 22.75 -10.93 1.51
CA ARG A 142 22.13 -11.03 0.17
C ARG A 142 22.58 -12.22 -0.69
N GLU A 143 23.70 -12.88 -0.37
CA GLU A 143 24.18 -14.07 -1.11
C GLU A 143 23.19 -15.26 -1.04
N LYS A 144 22.57 -15.50 0.12
CA LYS A 144 21.58 -16.57 0.30
C LYS A 144 20.30 -16.37 -0.54
N LEU A 145 19.99 -15.14 -0.99
CA LEU A 145 18.75 -14.84 -1.71
C LEU A 145 18.72 -15.45 -3.12
N LEU A 146 19.86 -15.42 -3.83
CA LEU A 146 19.96 -16.02 -5.16
C LEU A 146 19.84 -17.54 -5.11
N GLN A 147 20.36 -18.17 -4.07
CA GLN A 147 20.26 -19.61 -3.88
C GLN A 147 18.81 -20.03 -3.60
N LEU A 148 18.11 -19.31 -2.71
CA LEU A 148 16.68 -19.52 -2.44
C LEU A 148 15.83 -19.40 -3.71
N GLU A 149 16.14 -18.42 -4.56
CA GLU A 149 15.43 -18.22 -5.82
C GLU A 149 15.65 -19.38 -6.80
N ARG A 150 16.87 -19.91 -6.89
CA ARG A 150 17.22 -20.97 -7.85
C ARG A 150 16.77 -22.36 -7.39
N GLU A 151 16.98 -22.69 -6.13
CA GLU A 151 16.80 -24.05 -5.62
C GLU A 151 15.42 -24.26 -4.99
N LYS A 152 14.80 -23.22 -4.46
CA LYS A 152 13.53 -23.30 -3.74
C LYS A 152 12.38 -22.54 -4.40
N GLY A 153 12.67 -21.77 -5.46
CA GLY A 153 11.66 -20.91 -6.08
C GLY A 153 11.10 -19.90 -5.09
N ILE A 154 11.91 -19.41 -4.16
CA ILE A 154 11.55 -18.37 -3.20
C ILE A 154 12.20 -17.07 -3.67
N ILE A 155 11.40 -16.11 -4.08
CA ILE A 155 11.86 -14.78 -4.46
C ILE A 155 11.70 -13.86 -3.26
N ILE A 156 12.77 -13.18 -2.87
CA ILE A 156 12.72 -12.17 -1.82
C ILE A 156 13.21 -10.86 -2.43
N ARG A 157 12.42 -9.80 -2.32
CA ARG A 157 12.78 -8.46 -2.78
C ARG A 157 12.41 -7.41 -1.75
N PHE A 158 13.26 -6.40 -1.66
CA PHE A 158 13.02 -5.22 -0.83
C PHE A 158 12.16 -4.22 -1.61
N MET A 159 10.94 -3.98 -1.13
CA MET A 159 9.97 -3.12 -1.80
C MET A 159 10.29 -1.65 -1.54
N ILE A 160 10.61 -0.91 -2.58
CA ILE A 160 10.99 0.50 -2.46
C ILE A 160 10.37 1.34 -3.56
N GLY A 161 9.63 2.38 -3.17
CA GLY A 161 9.13 3.41 -4.07
C GLY A 161 10.20 4.42 -4.43
N HIS A 162 9.78 5.56 -4.95
CA HIS A 162 10.63 6.70 -5.24
C HIS A 162 10.25 7.89 -4.38
N SER A 163 11.18 8.82 -4.21
CA SER A 163 10.87 10.05 -3.51
C SER A 163 9.88 10.92 -4.32
N ALA A 164 9.22 11.87 -3.66
CA ALA A 164 8.31 12.82 -4.31
C ALA A 164 9.04 13.73 -5.32
N THR A 165 10.34 13.93 -5.17
CA THR A 165 11.16 14.74 -6.07
C THR A 165 11.99 13.82 -6.96
N SER A 166 11.67 13.77 -8.25
CA SER A 166 12.44 12.95 -9.20
C SER A 166 13.94 13.24 -9.14
N ASN A 167 14.75 12.18 -9.19
CA ASN A 167 16.22 12.22 -9.12
C ASN A 167 16.80 12.83 -7.83
N SER A 168 16.12 12.66 -6.70
CA SER A 168 16.64 13.07 -5.39
C SER A 168 17.95 12.34 -5.03
N ILE A 169 18.68 12.86 -4.04
CA ILE A 169 19.89 12.21 -3.51
C ILE A 169 19.56 10.80 -2.97
N LEU A 170 18.38 10.63 -2.38
CA LEU A 170 17.90 9.35 -1.87
C LEU A 170 17.68 8.36 -3.02
N ASP A 171 17.02 8.78 -4.10
CA ASP A 171 16.78 7.91 -5.26
C ASP A 171 18.10 7.45 -5.88
N ARG A 172 19.09 8.36 -6.04
CA ARG A 172 20.42 8.01 -6.55
C ARG A 172 21.19 7.04 -5.65
N ALA A 173 21.03 7.18 -4.33
CA ALA A 173 21.65 6.26 -3.38
C ALA A 173 21.06 4.85 -3.51
N ILE A 174 19.73 4.75 -3.70
CA ILE A 174 19.05 3.49 -3.97
C ILE A 174 19.45 2.91 -5.32
N ASP A 175 19.52 3.72 -6.38
CA ASP A 175 19.91 3.23 -7.70
C ASP A 175 21.36 2.69 -7.70
N SER A 176 22.25 3.33 -6.94
CA SER A 176 23.63 2.85 -6.74
C SER A 176 23.69 1.53 -5.97
N GLU A 177 22.83 1.36 -4.97
CA GLU A 177 22.70 0.10 -4.22
C GLU A 177 22.06 -1.00 -5.06
N ASP A 178 21.01 -0.69 -5.83
CA ASP A 178 20.36 -1.62 -6.75
C ASP A 178 21.33 -2.10 -7.84
N ALA A 179 22.17 -1.20 -8.37
CA ALA A 179 23.19 -1.55 -9.34
C ALA A 179 24.15 -2.63 -8.84
N GLN A 180 24.40 -2.68 -7.53
CA GLN A 180 25.31 -3.65 -6.91
C GLN A 180 24.60 -4.93 -6.47
N HIS A 181 23.36 -4.84 -5.98
CA HIS A 181 22.73 -5.94 -5.26
C HIS A 181 21.54 -6.59 -5.98
N LYS A 182 20.84 -5.85 -6.86
CA LYS A 182 19.75 -6.36 -7.72
C LYS A 182 18.64 -7.11 -6.95
N ASP A 183 18.39 -6.69 -5.72
CA ASP A 183 17.41 -7.29 -4.81
C ASP A 183 16.31 -6.32 -4.38
N PHE A 184 16.29 -5.10 -4.92
CA PHE A 184 15.15 -4.21 -4.81
C PHE A 184 14.05 -4.57 -5.80
N LEU A 185 12.82 -4.36 -5.37
CA LEU A 185 11.66 -4.22 -6.24
C LEU A 185 11.28 -2.75 -6.27
N ARG A 186 11.65 -2.05 -7.35
CA ARG A 186 11.31 -0.64 -7.56
C ARG A 186 9.83 -0.54 -7.91
N LEU A 187 9.06 0.11 -7.05
CA LEU A 187 7.63 0.31 -7.24
C LEU A 187 7.36 1.68 -7.84
N GLU A 188 6.39 1.75 -8.76
CA GLU A 188 5.81 3.02 -9.22
C GLU A 188 4.91 3.58 -8.13
N HIS A 189 5.55 4.15 -7.11
CA HIS A 189 4.92 4.60 -5.89
C HIS A 189 5.75 5.70 -5.24
N VAL A 190 5.12 6.82 -4.91
CA VAL A 190 5.75 7.89 -4.13
C VAL A 190 5.74 7.50 -2.65
N GLU A 191 6.92 7.35 -2.07
CA GLU A 191 7.06 7.04 -0.64
C GLU A 191 6.50 8.19 0.23
N GLY A 192 5.70 7.84 1.25
CA GLY A 192 5.06 8.81 2.12
C GLY A 192 4.53 8.17 3.41
N TYR A 193 4.37 8.99 4.45
CA TYR A 193 3.97 8.52 5.79
C TYR A 193 2.58 7.83 5.81
N HIS A 194 1.64 8.27 4.96
CA HIS A 194 0.29 7.72 4.85
C HIS A 194 0.06 6.89 3.59
N GLU A 195 1.14 6.46 2.93
CA GLU A 195 1.06 5.81 1.62
C GLU A 195 1.29 4.30 1.65
N LEU A 196 1.44 3.70 2.85
CA LEU A 196 1.67 2.26 3.02
C LEU A 196 0.60 1.38 2.33
N SER A 197 -0.69 1.71 2.50
CA SER A 197 -1.78 0.98 1.83
C SER A 197 -1.67 1.04 0.31
N ALA A 198 -1.20 2.16 -0.24
CA ALA A 198 -0.95 2.29 -1.67
C ALA A 198 0.29 1.50 -2.11
N LYS A 199 1.37 1.53 -1.31
CA LYS A 199 2.58 0.76 -1.53
C LYS A 199 2.31 -0.74 -1.59
N THR A 200 1.54 -1.29 -0.64
CA THR A 200 1.11 -2.69 -0.63
C THR A 200 0.30 -3.04 -1.86
N LYS A 201 -0.64 -2.17 -2.23
CA LYS A 201 -1.45 -2.36 -3.43
C LYS A 201 -0.59 -2.40 -4.70
N THR A 202 0.35 -1.47 -4.85
CA THR A 202 1.31 -1.46 -5.97
C THR A 202 2.22 -2.69 -5.94
N PHE A 203 2.70 -3.11 -4.76
CA PHE A 203 3.53 -4.31 -4.63
C PHE A 203 2.85 -5.54 -5.22
N PHE A 204 1.62 -5.86 -4.81
CA PHE A 204 0.94 -7.05 -5.31
C PHE A 204 0.72 -6.99 -6.82
N SER A 205 0.32 -5.83 -7.36
CA SER A 205 0.20 -5.64 -8.81
C SER A 205 1.53 -5.88 -9.54
N THR A 206 2.62 -5.26 -9.07
CA THR A 206 3.94 -5.40 -9.69
C THR A 206 4.46 -6.83 -9.57
N ALA A 207 4.32 -7.47 -8.41
CA ALA A 207 4.79 -8.83 -8.19
C ALA A 207 4.06 -9.84 -9.08
N VAL A 208 2.74 -9.72 -9.23
CA VAL A 208 1.93 -10.55 -10.14
C VAL A 208 2.35 -10.32 -11.59
N ALA A 209 2.66 -9.08 -11.99
CA ALA A 209 3.12 -8.80 -13.36
C ALA A 209 4.52 -9.39 -13.67
N MET A 210 5.35 -9.61 -12.65
CA MET A 210 6.72 -10.10 -12.82
C MET A 210 6.85 -11.62 -12.67
N TRP A 211 6.10 -12.22 -11.74
CA TRP A 211 6.24 -13.62 -11.37
C TRP A 211 4.90 -14.35 -11.36
N ASP A 212 4.93 -15.65 -11.65
CA ASP A 212 3.78 -16.53 -11.46
C ASP A 212 4.02 -17.38 -10.20
N ALA A 213 3.69 -16.82 -9.04
CA ALA A 213 3.88 -17.46 -7.74
C ALA A 213 2.60 -18.12 -7.23
N ASP A 214 2.72 -19.21 -6.46
CA ASP A 214 1.57 -19.80 -5.75
C ASP A 214 1.12 -18.89 -4.59
N PHE A 215 2.08 -18.25 -3.90
CA PHE A 215 1.82 -17.30 -2.83
C PHE A 215 2.62 -15.99 -2.97
N TYR A 216 1.99 -14.89 -2.55
CA TYR A 216 2.60 -13.57 -2.43
C TYR A 216 2.52 -13.13 -0.97
N ILE A 217 3.65 -12.71 -0.41
CA ILE A 217 3.82 -12.44 1.01
C ILE A 217 4.33 -11.01 1.16
N LYS A 218 3.75 -10.27 2.10
CA LYS A 218 4.30 -9.01 2.59
C LYS A 218 4.86 -9.23 3.99
N VAL A 219 6.04 -8.67 4.25
CA VAL A 219 6.72 -8.72 5.55
C VAL A 219 7.28 -7.33 5.85
N ASP A 220 7.24 -6.87 7.10
CA ASP A 220 7.98 -5.67 7.51
C ASP A 220 9.48 -5.96 7.74
N ASP A 221 10.33 -4.95 7.55
CA ASP A 221 11.80 -5.10 7.65
C ASP A 221 12.32 -5.31 9.09
N ASP A 222 11.46 -5.16 10.09
CA ASP A 222 11.74 -5.37 11.50
C ASP A 222 11.10 -6.67 12.06
N VAL A 223 10.79 -7.64 11.21
CA VAL A 223 10.22 -8.94 11.59
C VAL A 223 11.22 -10.08 11.36
N HIS A 224 11.38 -10.96 12.34
CA HIS A 224 12.14 -12.21 12.14
C HIS A 224 11.21 -13.26 11.52
N VAL A 225 11.67 -13.91 10.45
CA VAL A 225 10.92 -14.94 9.72
C VAL A 225 11.76 -16.22 9.58
N ASN A 226 11.14 -17.36 9.85
CA ASN A 226 11.66 -18.70 9.58
C ASN A 226 11.07 -19.20 8.26
N LEU A 227 11.90 -19.26 7.21
CA LEU A 227 11.46 -19.46 5.82
C LEU A 227 11.04 -20.91 5.53
N GLY A 228 11.70 -21.90 6.14
CA GLY A 228 11.34 -23.30 6.06
C GLY A 228 9.98 -23.57 6.71
N MET A 229 9.73 -22.99 7.89
CA MET A 229 8.42 -23.04 8.55
C MET A 229 7.35 -22.33 7.73
N LEU A 230 7.62 -21.12 7.22
CA LEU A 230 6.71 -20.39 6.33
C LEU A 230 6.36 -21.23 5.09
N GLY A 231 7.37 -21.73 4.40
CA GLY A 231 7.20 -22.51 3.18
C GLY A 231 6.42 -23.81 3.42
N THR A 232 6.76 -24.55 4.48
CA THR A 232 6.06 -25.79 4.86
C THR A 232 4.59 -25.53 5.19
N THR A 233 4.28 -24.44 5.90
CA THR A 233 2.89 -24.08 6.21
C THR A 233 2.12 -23.70 4.94
N LEU A 234 2.69 -22.85 4.07
CA LEU A 234 2.02 -22.43 2.84
C LEU A 234 1.84 -23.59 1.84
N ALA A 235 2.78 -24.54 1.79
CA ALA A 235 2.68 -25.72 0.94
C ALA A 235 1.42 -26.55 1.22
N ARG A 236 0.98 -26.63 2.49
CA ARG A 236 -0.27 -27.31 2.88
C ARG A 236 -1.53 -26.65 2.32
N HIS A 237 -1.42 -25.41 1.88
CA HIS A 237 -2.53 -24.62 1.33
C HIS A 237 -2.41 -24.42 -0.18
N ARG A 238 -1.39 -24.98 -0.83
CA ARG A 238 -1.08 -24.77 -2.25
C ARG A 238 -2.22 -25.16 -3.20
N SER A 239 -3.00 -26.17 -2.84
CA SER A 239 -4.14 -26.65 -3.65
C SER A 239 -5.45 -25.89 -3.40
N LYS A 240 -5.49 -24.99 -2.41
CA LYS A 240 -6.69 -24.25 -2.04
C LYS A 240 -6.75 -22.93 -2.83
N PRO A 241 -7.86 -22.64 -3.52
CA PRO A 241 -8.05 -21.33 -4.14
C PRO A 241 -8.28 -20.26 -3.07
N ARG A 242 -7.96 -19.00 -3.37
CA ARG A 242 -8.32 -17.83 -2.56
C ARG A 242 -8.04 -17.96 -1.05
N VAL A 243 -6.78 -18.25 -0.71
CA VAL A 243 -6.31 -18.33 0.67
C VAL A 243 -5.70 -17.01 1.14
N TYR A 244 -6.05 -16.58 2.35
CA TYR A 244 -5.43 -15.46 3.07
C TYR A 244 -4.94 -15.97 4.44
N VAL A 245 -3.62 -16.04 4.62
CA VAL A 245 -2.96 -16.58 5.81
C VAL A 245 -2.28 -15.47 6.60
N GLY A 246 -2.46 -15.49 7.91
CA GLY A 246 -1.73 -14.62 8.82
C GLY A 246 -2.20 -14.83 10.25
N CYS A 247 -1.61 -14.08 11.17
CA CYS A 247 -2.14 -14.02 12.53
C CYS A 247 -3.36 -13.10 12.55
N MET A 248 -4.55 -13.70 12.56
CA MET A 248 -5.80 -12.97 12.39
C MET A 248 -6.17 -12.24 13.68
N LYS A 249 -6.55 -10.98 13.55
CA LYS A 249 -6.93 -10.09 14.65
C LYS A 249 -8.20 -9.31 14.30
N SER A 250 -8.83 -8.79 15.35
CA SER A 250 -9.87 -7.76 15.26
C SER A 250 -9.70 -6.89 16.50
N GLY A 251 -9.74 -5.58 16.31
CA GLY A 251 -9.46 -4.59 17.35
C GLY A 251 -10.36 -3.37 17.18
N PRO A 252 -10.39 -2.47 18.18
CA PRO A 252 -11.21 -1.27 18.12
C PRO A 252 -10.85 -0.41 16.90
N VAL A 253 -11.85 0.16 16.25
CA VAL A 253 -11.63 1.15 15.21
C VAL A 253 -10.99 2.40 15.83
N LEU A 254 -9.90 2.87 15.24
CA LEU A 254 -9.12 3.99 15.77
C LEU A 254 -9.76 5.33 15.37
N SER A 255 -10.88 5.69 16.00
CA SER A 255 -11.67 6.90 15.69
C SER A 255 -11.14 8.19 16.32
N GLN A 256 -10.20 8.12 17.26
CA GLN A 256 -9.67 9.30 17.96
C GLN A 256 -8.57 9.99 17.15
N LYS A 257 -8.68 11.30 16.90
CA LYS A 257 -7.73 12.07 16.05
C LYS A 257 -6.29 12.12 16.56
N ASN A 258 -6.06 11.85 17.84
CA ASN A 258 -4.75 11.94 18.50
C ASN A 258 -3.94 10.63 18.45
N VAL A 259 -4.49 9.54 17.89
CA VAL A 259 -3.75 8.28 17.76
C VAL A 259 -3.03 8.20 16.41
N LYS A 260 -1.86 7.57 16.39
CA LYS A 260 -0.96 7.50 15.22
C LYS A 260 -1.65 7.04 13.93
N TYR A 261 -2.57 6.10 14.05
CA TYR A 261 -3.29 5.47 12.94
C TYR A 261 -4.79 5.78 12.98
N HIS A 262 -5.14 7.02 13.36
CA HIS A 262 -6.50 7.51 13.28
C HIS A 262 -7.10 7.23 11.90
N GLU A 263 -8.28 6.61 11.88
CA GLU A 263 -9.01 6.28 10.67
C GLU A 263 -10.03 7.40 10.37
N PRO A 264 -9.78 8.29 9.39
CA PRO A 264 -10.70 9.40 9.10
C PRO A 264 -12.10 8.96 8.71
N GLU A 265 -12.22 7.77 8.13
CA GLU A 265 -13.48 7.18 7.69
C GLU A 265 -13.99 6.11 8.66
N TYR A 266 -13.68 6.27 9.96
CA TYR A 266 -14.06 5.32 11.03
C TYR A 266 -15.57 5.00 11.04
N TRP A 267 -16.41 5.95 10.62
CA TRP A 267 -17.86 5.81 10.54
C TRP A 267 -18.32 4.73 9.54
N LYS A 268 -17.49 4.36 8.56
CA LYS A 268 -17.76 3.24 7.62
C LYS A 268 -17.74 1.87 8.31
N PHE A 269 -17.12 1.77 9.50
CA PHE A 269 -17.06 0.55 10.30
C PHE A 269 -18.24 0.43 11.27
N GLY A 270 -19.23 1.32 11.16
CA GLY A 270 -20.45 1.35 11.95
C GLY A 270 -20.39 2.33 13.11
N GLN A 271 -20.89 1.92 14.27
CA GLN A 271 -21.06 2.80 15.43
C GLN A 271 -19.76 2.96 16.22
N GLU A 272 -19.72 3.98 17.07
CA GLU A 272 -18.60 4.18 18.00
C GLU A 272 -18.44 2.96 18.92
N GLY A 273 -17.20 2.50 19.10
CA GLY A 273 -16.89 1.27 19.83
C GLY A 273 -16.87 0.00 18.96
N ASN A 274 -17.27 0.09 17.69
CA ASN A 274 -17.13 -1.03 16.76
C ASN A 274 -15.66 -1.43 16.56
N LYS A 275 -15.48 -2.69 16.16
CA LYS A 275 -14.19 -3.27 15.83
C LYS A 275 -14.03 -3.37 14.33
N TYR A 276 -12.78 -3.32 13.87
CA TYR A 276 -12.44 -3.72 12.52
C TYR A 276 -12.90 -5.17 12.27
N PHE A 277 -13.28 -5.47 11.03
CA PHE A 277 -13.48 -6.86 10.60
C PHE A 277 -12.21 -7.69 10.85
N ARG A 278 -12.34 -9.02 10.84
CA ARG A 278 -11.20 -9.91 11.05
C ARG A 278 -10.20 -9.77 9.89
N HIS A 279 -8.94 -9.49 10.18
CA HIS A 279 -7.85 -9.35 9.19
C HIS A 279 -6.53 -9.85 9.78
N ALA A 280 -5.54 -10.21 8.96
CA ALA A 280 -4.20 -10.54 9.42
C ALA A 280 -3.47 -9.30 9.95
N THR A 281 -2.53 -9.51 10.87
CA THR A 281 -1.67 -8.43 11.36
C THR A 281 -0.67 -7.96 10.29
N GLY A 282 -0.40 -6.65 10.25
CA GLY A 282 0.43 -6.04 9.20
C GLY A 282 1.89 -6.50 9.13
N GLN A 283 2.46 -7.05 10.21
CA GLN A 283 3.87 -7.47 10.24
C GLN A 283 4.20 -8.53 9.19
N ILE A 284 3.29 -9.49 8.99
CA ILE A 284 3.43 -10.53 7.99
C ILE A 284 2.09 -11.17 7.66
N TYR A 285 1.83 -11.34 6.37
CA TYR A 285 0.71 -12.12 5.86
C TYR A 285 1.01 -12.66 4.46
N ALA A 286 0.31 -13.73 4.08
CA ALA A 286 0.44 -14.38 2.79
C ALA A 286 -0.93 -14.48 2.11
N ILE A 287 -0.96 -14.24 0.80
CA ILE A 287 -2.14 -14.41 -0.02
C ILE A 287 -1.84 -15.32 -1.21
N SER A 288 -2.80 -16.15 -1.57
CA SER A 288 -2.72 -17.01 -2.77
C SER A 288 -2.65 -16.18 -4.07
N ARG A 289 -2.19 -16.81 -5.15
CA ARG A 289 -2.15 -16.24 -6.51
C ARG A 289 -3.45 -15.56 -6.91
N ASP A 290 -4.60 -16.18 -6.65
CA ASP A 290 -5.90 -15.67 -7.08
C ASP A 290 -6.24 -14.33 -6.40
N LEU A 291 -5.92 -14.18 -5.11
CA LEU A 291 -6.15 -12.94 -4.38
C LEU A 291 -5.18 -11.84 -4.82
N ALA A 292 -3.91 -12.18 -5.03
CA ALA A 292 -2.94 -11.22 -5.55
C ALA A 292 -3.35 -10.73 -6.96
N THR A 293 -3.86 -11.64 -7.78
CA THR A 293 -4.39 -11.34 -9.12
C THR A 293 -5.63 -10.46 -9.05
N TYR A 294 -6.55 -10.76 -8.11
CA TYR A 294 -7.70 -9.92 -7.84
C TYR A 294 -7.29 -8.48 -7.48
N ILE A 295 -6.29 -8.32 -6.61
CA ILE A 295 -5.74 -7.00 -6.27
C ILE A 295 -5.21 -6.29 -7.52
N SER A 296 -4.41 -6.99 -8.33
CA SER A 296 -3.83 -6.44 -9.55
C SER A 296 -4.89 -5.95 -10.54
N ILE A 297 -5.97 -6.72 -10.74
CA ILE A 297 -7.03 -6.39 -11.69
C ILE A 297 -7.90 -5.23 -11.18
N ASN A 298 -8.21 -5.22 -9.88
CA ASN A 298 -9.17 -4.29 -9.29
C ASN A 298 -8.50 -3.08 -8.62
N GLN A 299 -7.18 -2.91 -8.80
CA GLN A 299 -6.37 -1.88 -8.17
C GLN A 299 -7.01 -0.47 -8.14
N PRO A 300 -7.65 0.03 -9.22
CA PRO A 300 -8.23 1.38 -9.23
C PRO A 300 -9.41 1.58 -8.27
N ILE A 301 -10.16 0.51 -7.97
CA ILE A 301 -11.36 0.56 -7.13
C ILE A 301 -11.12 0.10 -5.69
N LEU A 302 -9.96 -0.52 -5.43
CA LEU A 302 -9.60 -0.95 -4.08
C LEU A 302 -9.31 0.26 -3.18
N HIS A 303 -10.21 0.42 -2.21
CA HIS A 303 -10.19 1.49 -1.23
C HIS A 303 -9.02 1.35 -0.24
N LYS A 304 -8.47 2.48 0.22
CA LYS A 304 -7.33 2.52 1.14
C LYS A 304 -7.79 3.15 2.44
N TYR A 305 -7.64 2.41 3.53
CA TYR A 305 -7.79 2.90 4.90
C TYR A 305 -6.43 3.36 5.44
N ALA A 306 -6.45 4.07 6.57
CA ALA A 306 -5.24 4.58 7.22
C ALA A 306 -4.31 3.45 7.68
N ASN A 307 -4.88 2.31 8.09
CA ASN A 307 -4.14 1.10 8.42
C ASN A 307 -4.02 0.21 7.17
N GLU A 308 -2.79 -0.18 6.86
CA GLU A 308 -2.46 -0.98 5.67
C GLU A 308 -3.04 -2.40 5.73
N ASP A 309 -2.94 -3.04 6.88
CA ASP A 309 -3.48 -4.38 7.13
C ASP A 309 -5.01 -4.42 7.15
N VAL A 310 -5.64 -3.36 7.68
CA VAL A 310 -7.09 -3.14 7.53
C VAL A 310 -7.45 -2.97 6.05
N SER A 311 -6.69 -2.17 5.30
CA SER A 311 -6.94 -1.99 3.85
C SER A 311 -6.95 -3.34 3.13
N LEU A 312 -5.91 -4.15 3.31
CA LEU A 312 -5.83 -5.47 2.69
C LEU A 312 -7.03 -6.35 3.07
N GLY A 313 -7.37 -6.46 4.36
CA GLY A 313 -8.49 -7.28 4.78
C GLY A 313 -9.84 -6.82 4.22
N SER A 314 -10.02 -5.51 4.00
CA SER A 314 -11.24 -4.97 3.41
C SER A 314 -11.45 -5.40 1.96
N TRP A 315 -10.37 -5.67 1.23
CA TRP A 315 -10.43 -6.11 -0.16
C TRP A 315 -10.96 -7.54 -0.28
N PHE A 316 -10.95 -8.30 0.81
CA PHE A 316 -11.32 -9.72 0.83
C PHE A 316 -12.63 -10.01 1.56
N ILE A 317 -13.16 -9.08 2.36
CA ILE A 317 -14.33 -9.34 3.21
C ILE A 317 -15.61 -9.67 2.41
N GLY A 318 -15.74 -9.14 1.19
CA GLY A 318 -16.85 -9.41 0.28
C GLY A 318 -16.61 -10.58 -0.68
N LEU A 319 -15.48 -11.28 -0.54
CA LEU A 319 -15.08 -12.40 -1.39
C LEU A 319 -15.17 -13.72 -0.62
N GLU A 320 -15.34 -14.83 -1.34
CA GLU A 320 -15.29 -16.17 -0.76
C GLU A 320 -13.81 -16.59 -0.54
N VAL A 321 -13.23 -16.09 0.55
CA VAL A 321 -11.82 -16.26 0.93
C VAL A 321 -11.68 -17.14 2.17
N GLU A 322 -10.80 -18.13 2.11
CA GLU A 322 -10.41 -18.89 3.29
C GLU A 322 -9.41 -18.08 4.13
N HIS A 323 -9.88 -17.57 5.27
CA HIS A 323 -9.03 -16.90 6.26
C HIS A 323 -8.40 -17.93 7.20
N ILE A 324 -7.08 -18.05 7.16
CA ILE A 324 -6.32 -18.97 8.00
C ILE A 324 -5.64 -18.19 9.12
N ASP A 325 -6.11 -18.39 10.35
CA ASP A 325 -5.55 -17.81 11.57
C ASP A 325 -4.38 -18.66 12.09
N ASP A 326 -3.16 -18.32 11.68
CA ASP A 326 -1.94 -18.99 12.15
C ASP A 326 -1.21 -18.15 13.21
N ARG A 327 -1.32 -18.59 14.47
CA ARG A 327 -0.69 -17.94 15.63
C ARG A 327 0.83 -18.07 15.66
N ASN A 328 1.41 -18.94 14.84
CA ASN A 328 2.86 -19.02 14.69
C ASN A 328 3.42 -17.87 13.85
N MET A 329 2.57 -17.08 13.17
CA MET A 329 2.97 -15.88 12.42
C MET A 329 3.03 -14.61 13.29
N CYS A 330 2.85 -14.71 14.61
CA CYS A 330 2.87 -13.55 15.52
C CYS A 330 3.38 -13.90 16.92
N CYS A 331 4.44 -14.70 17.01
CA CYS A 331 5.07 -14.96 18.30
C CYS A 331 5.79 -13.72 18.84
N GLY A 332 5.90 -13.63 20.16
CA GLY A 332 6.78 -12.64 20.79
C GLY A 332 8.25 -12.98 20.54
N THR A 333 9.13 -11.97 20.56
CA THR A 333 10.57 -12.22 20.60
C THR A 333 10.97 -12.91 21.92
N PRO A 334 12.25 -13.32 22.14
CA PRO A 334 12.64 -14.02 23.36
C PRO A 334 12.14 -13.33 24.64
N PRO A 335 11.58 -14.10 25.59
CA PRO A 335 11.69 -15.56 25.68
C PRO A 335 10.59 -16.37 24.95
N ASP A 336 9.54 -15.76 24.39
CA ASP A 336 8.37 -16.50 23.87
C ASP A 336 8.74 -17.43 22.69
N CYS A 337 9.29 -16.88 21.61
CA CYS A 337 9.68 -17.70 20.45
C CYS A 337 10.76 -18.73 20.79
N GLU A 338 11.62 -18.45 21.77
CA GLU A 338 12.69 -19.36 22.21
C GLU A 338 12.09 -20.57 22.92
N TRP A 339 11.19 -20.36 23.88
CA TRP A 339 10.50 -21.45 24.57
C TRP A 339 9.63 -22.28 23.63
N LYS A 340 8.96 -21.63 22.67
CA LYS A 340 8.18 -22.33 21.65
C LYS A 340 9.05 -23.20 20.76
N ALA A 341 10.20 -22.69 20.32
CA ALA A 341 11.17 -23.47 19.56
C ALA A 341 11.71 -24.68 20.36
N GLN A 342 12.04 -24.49 21.64
CA GLN A 342 12.47 -25.58 22.54
C GLN A 342 11.39 -26.66 22.73
N ALA A 343 10.11 -26.27 22.68
CA ALA A 343 8.98 -27.19 22.74
C ALA A 343 8.63 -27.84 21.38
N GLY A 344 9.45 -27.62 20.33
CA GLY A 344 9.21 -28.15 18.99
C GLY A 344 8.18 -27.37 18.15
N ASN A 345 7.67 -26.25 18.67
CA ASN A 345 6.69 -25.39 18.01
C ASN A 345 7.37 -24.12 17.46
N VAL A 346 8.33 -24.30 16.55
CA VAL A 346 9.07 -23.18 15.97
C VAL A 346 8.11 -22.21 15.28
N CYS A 347 8.20 -20.92 15.63
CA CYS A 347 7.35 -19.88 15.06
C CYS A 347 7.73 -19.58 13.60
N ILE A 348 6.73 -19.22 12.80
CA ILE A 348 6.94 -18.70 11.44
C ILE A 348 7.51 -17.29 11.50
N ALA A 349 6.97 -16.45 12.39
CA ALA A 349 7.43 -15.09 12.56
C ALA A 349 7.40 -14.64 14.02
N SER A 350 8.38 -13.79 14.38
CA SER A 350 8.55 -13.27 15.74
C SER A 350 8.78 -11.76 15.74
N PHE A 351 8.04 -11.03 16.57
CA PHE A 351 8.14 -9.58 16.74
C PHE A 351 7.54 -9.12 18.09
N ASP A 352 7.77 -7.85 18.46
CA ASP A 352 7.28 -7.27 19.71
C ASP A 352 6.05 -6.37 19.45
N TRP A 353 4.91 -6.69 20.09
CA TRP A 353 3.69 -5.89 19.97
C TRP A 353 3.85 -4.44 20.42
N SER A 354 4.77 -4.17 21.37
CA SER A 354 4.99 -2.83 21.92
C SER A 354 5.52 -1.81 20.91
N CYS A 355 6.19 -2.26 19.86
CA CYS A 355 6.74 -1.41 18.80
C CYS A 355 6.25 -1.82 17.41
N SER A 356 5.29 -2.75 17.33
CA SER A 356 4.72 -3.26 16.07
C SER A 356 5.77 -3.87 15.13
N GLY A 357 6.79 -4.51 15.70
CA GLY A 357 8.00 -5.02 15.03
C GLY A 357 9.01 -5.47 16.09
N ILE A 358 10.24 -5.85 15.73
CA ILE A 358 11.30 -6.10 16.72
C ILE A 358 11.83 -4.76 17.23
N CYS A 359 11.73 -4.51 18.54
CA CYS A 359 12.18 -3.22 19.07
C CYS A 359 13.70 -3.10 18.92
N LYS A 360 14.21 -1.96 18.43
CA LYS A 360 15.65 -1.81 18.08
C LYS A 360 16.12 -2.91 17.12
N SER A 361 15.33 -3.19 16.07
CA SER A 361 15.54 -4.28 15.12
C SER A 361 16.96 -4.38 14.56
N VAL A 362 17.59 -3.25 14.23
CA VAL A 362 18.98 -3.18 13.73
C VAL A 362 19.97 -3.92 14.65
N GLU A 363 19.75 -3.84 15.96
CA GLU A 363 20.59 -4.47 16.99
C GLU A 363 20.09 -5.88 17.33
N LYS A 364 18.78 -6.02 17.57
CA LYS A 364 18.19 -7.24 18.15
C LYS A 364 17.90 -8.35 17.15
N ILE A 365 17.66 -8.07 15.87
CA ILE A 365 17.16 -9.10 14.93
C ILE A 365 18.11 -10.30 14.80
N LYS A 366 19.42 -10.07 14.95
CA LYS A 366 20.43 -11.13 14.93
C LYS A 366 20.35 -12.04 16.16
N ASP A 367 20.13 -11.47 17.34
CA ASP A 367 19.97 -12.23 18.59
C ASP A 367 18.64 -13.00 18.58
N VAL A 368 17.56 -12.38 18.10
CA VAL A 368 16.28 -13.05 17.89
C VAL A 368 16.45 -14.24 16.93
N HIS A 369 17.10 -14.04 15.79
CA HIS A 369 17.36 -15.13 14.84
C HIS A 369 18.24 -16.24 15.44
N ALA A 370 19.23 -15.92 16.26
CA ALA A 370 20.08 -16.93 16.89
C ALA A 370 19.33 -17.81 17.89
N ARG A 371 18.30 -17.28 18.57
CA ARG A 371 17.54 -17.97 19.61
C ARG A 371 16.25 -18.62 19.12
N CYS A 372 15.62 -18.00 18.13
CA CYS A 372 14.30 -18.38 17.61
C CYS A 372 14.35 -18.86 16.15
N GLY A 373 15.53 -18.82 15.53
CA GLY A 373 15.75 -19.32 14.20
C GLY A 373 15.44 -20.80 14.09
N GLU A 374 14.82 -21.19 12.99
CA GLU A 374 14.89 -22.57 12.53
C GLU A 374 16.36 -22.94 12.22
N GLY A 375 16.71 -24.22 12.31
CA GLY A 375 18.06 -24.67 11.96
C GLY A 375 18.42 -24.32 10.51
N ASP A 376 19.71 -24.05 10.22
CA ASP A 376 20.16 -23.57 8.90
C ASP A 376 19.75 -24.47 7.72
N ALA A 377 19.54 -25.78 7.97
CA ALA A 377 19.11 -26.75 6.98
C ALA A 377 17.59 -26.77 6.75
N ALA A 378 16.78 -26.16 7.63
CA ALA A 378 15.32 -26.30 7.61
C ALA A 378 14.68 -25.88 6.28
N VAL A 379 15.08 -24.73 5.72
CA VAL A 379 14.58 -24.27 4.42
C VAL A 379 15.07 -25.16 3.25
N TRP A 380 16.25 -25.77 3.39
CA TRP A 380 16.88 -26.61 2.36
C TRP A 380 16.35 -28.05 2.36
N ASP A 381 16.00 -28.57 3.52
CA ASP A 381 15.46 -29.92 3.68
C ASP A 381 13.93 -29.96 3.51
N ALA A 382 13.26 -28.81 3.68
CA ALA A 382 11.82 -28.71 3.45
C ALA A 382 11.45 -29.02 1.99
N LEU A 383 10.49 -29.94 1.84
CA LEU A 383 9.90 -30.34 0.57
C LEU A 383 8.57 -29.59 0.40
N PHE A 384 8.51 -28.68 -0.57
CA PHE A 384 7.31 -27.92 -0.91
C PHE A 384 7.14 -27.68 -2.41
#